data_AF-A0A6G7Y5X8-F1
#
_entry.id   AF-A0A6G7Y5X8-F1
#
_cell.length_a   1.000
_cell.length_b   1.000
_cell.length_c   1.000
_cell.angle_alpha   90.00
_cell.angle_beta   90.00
_cell.angle_gamma   90.00
#
_symmetry.space_group_name_H-M   'P 1'
#
loop_
_entity.id
_entity.type
_entity.pdbx_description
1 polymer ?
#
loop_
_entity_poly.entity_id
_entity_poly.type
_entity_poly.pdbx_seq_one_letter_code
_entity_poly.pdbx_strand_id
1 'polypeptide(L)'
;MGTLLGENPIGWSVQFLDAPLDVVQAEILRFPHRSKRGMRSVGRLPDALDALMPFEAPWTRELILPCGRWTAYLNNFIGGGDPTAIGGGLGLRLGITCVVAIHTPRHGPGHQSTQLWVHGPGGRPPLMGIRSISADAADGRWFWRESGTPFPFEETDRYTARLKRERFDGPMLLRYLRALDIPAAADAAYGPGVLFQQHVDYTPRQQTLAELRAMVY
;
A
#
# COMPACT_ATOMS: atom_id res chain seq x y z
N MET A 1 5.94 -1.89 16.71
CA MET A 1 5.81 -1.86 15.25
C MET A 1 4.33 -1.56 14.97
N GLY A 2 4.02 -0.65 14.04
CA GLY A 2 2.62 -0.35 13.70
C GLY A 2 1.94 -1.50 12.99
N THR A 3 0.61 -1.45 12.84
CA THR A 3 -0.15 -2.56 12.26
C THR A 3 0.02 -2.65 10.73
N LEU A 4 0.32 -1.52 10.07
CA LEU A 4 0.63 -1.48 8.63
C LEU A 4 2.09 -1.84 8.34
N LEU A 5 2.33 -2.45 7.17
CA LEU A 5 3.67 -2.84 6.70
C LEU A 5 4.43 -3.71 7.72
N GLY A 6 3.68 -4.51 8.47
CA GLY A 6 4.21 -5.37 9.52
C GLY A 6 3.93 -6.85 9.27
N GLU A 7 3.82 -7.62 10.36
CA GLU A 7 3.53 -9.05 10.28
C GLU A 7 2.07 -9.34 9.92
N ASN A 8 1.15 -8.41 10.19
CA ASN A 8 -0.24 -8.56 9.78
C ASN A 8 -0.34 -8.42 8.26
N PRO A 9 -0.88 -9.42 7.54
CA PRO A 9 -1.03 -9.30 6.11
C PRO A 9 -1.98 -8.23 5.63
N ILE A 10 -2.96 -7.84 6.46
CA ILE A 10 -3.78 -6.69 6.14
C ILE A 10 -2.88 -5.45 6.24
N GLY A 11 -2.62 -4.81 5.09
CA GLY A 11 -1.71 -3.67 5.03
C GLY A 11 -0.26 -4.00 4.67
N TRP A 12 0.01 -5.17 4.07
CA TRP A 12 1.29 -5.42 3.37
C TRP A 12 1.50 -4.47 2.19
N SER A 13 0.42 -4.00 1.56
CA SER A 13 0.46 -2.90 0.61
C SER A 13 -0.44 -1.76 1.07
N VAL A 14 0.10 -0.53 1.03
CA VAL A 14 -0.62 0.70 1.36
C VAL A 14 -0.23 1.78 0.36
N GLN A 15 -1.21 2.56 -0.10
CA GLN A 15 -0.97 3.74 -0.94
C GLN A 15 -1.27 5.00 -0.11
N PHE A 16 -0.38 5.97 -0.09
CA PHE A 16 -0.54 7.24 0.61
C PHE A 16 -0.72 8.36 -0.40
N LEU A 17 -1.86 9.03 -0.33
CA LEU A 17 -2.22 10.16 -1.19
C LEU A 17 -1.97 11.45 -0.44
N ASP A 18 -1.24 12.38 -1.05
CA ASP A 18 -0.89 13.68 -0.48
C ASP A 18 -2.08 14.66 -0.56
N ALA A 19 -3.17 14.29 0.12
CA ALA A 19 -4.39 15.06 0.18
C ALA A 19 -5.22 14.67 1.43
N PRO A 20 -6.04 15.61 1.94
CA PRO A 20 -7.02 15.33 2.99
C PRO A 20 -8.05 14.26 2.60
N LEU A 21 -8.62 13.60 3.62
CA LEU A 21 -9.55 12.48 3.46
C LEU A 21 -10.75 12.80 2.59
N ASP A 22 -11.36 13.97 2.78
CA ASP A 22 -12.56 14.42 2.07
C ASP A 22 -12.28 14.65 0.57
N VAL A 23 -11.10 15.18 0.23
CA VAL A 23 -10.64 15.33 -1.16
C VAL A 23 -10.48 13.96 -1.82
N VAL A 24 -9.78 13.03 -1.16
CA VAL A 24 -9.57 11.67 -1.67
C VAL A 24 -10.89 10.92 -1.80
N GLN A 25 -11.76 11.00 -0.78
CA GLN A 25 -13.08 10.38 -0.77
C GLN A 25 -13.94 10.90 -1.94
N ALA A 26 -13.98 12.21 -2.16
CA ALA A 26 -14.71 12.81 -3.27
C ALA A 26 -14.20 12.33 -4.63
N GLU A 27 -12.88 12.16 -4.79
CA GLU A 27 -12.32 11.69 -6.05
C GLU A 27 -12.56 10.19 -6.28
N ILE A 28 -12.52 9.36 -5.23
CA ILE A 28 -12.90 7.94 -5.34
C ILE A 28 -14.33 7.80 -5.85
N LEU A 29 -15.26 8.63 -5.35
CA LEU A 29 -16.66 8.64 -5.80
C LEU A 29 -16.83 9.09 -7.26
N ARG A 30 -15.92 9.92 -7.78
CA ARG A 30 -15.87 10.35 -9.19
C ARG A 30 -15.12 9.38 -10.10
N PHE A 31 -14.34 8.47 -9.52
CA PHE A 31 -13.59 7.49 -10.28
C PHE A 31 -14.59 6.53 -10.96
N PRO A 32 -14.48 6.26 -12.27
CA PRO A 32 -15.39 5.35 -12.96
C PRO A 32 -15.28 3.95 -12.37
N HIS A 33 -16.40 3.41 -11.89
CA HIS A 33 -16.48 2.01 -11.46
C HIS A 33 -17.63 1.31 -12.18
N ARG A 34 -17.45 0.02 -12.44
CA ARG A 34 -18.46 -0.81 -13.11
C ARG A 34 -19.63 -1.18 -12.20
N SER A 35 -19.42 -1.11 -10.88
CA SER A 35 -20.35 -1.60 -9.87
C SER A 35 -20.83 -0.48 -8.94
N LYS A 36 -22.05 -0.64 -8.41
CA LYS A 36 -22.56 0.24 -7.35
C LYS A 36 -21.67 0.11 -6.11
N ARG A 37 -21.45 1.23 -5.41
CA ARG A 37 -20.68 1.26 -4.16
C ARG A 37 -21.50 1.78 -2.99
N GLY A 38 -21.48 1.03 -1.89
CA GLY A 38 -21.83 1.53 -0.58
C GLY A 38 -20.63 2.21 0.08
N MET A 39 -20.92 3.13 1.00
CA MET A 39 -19.90 3.83 1.78
C MET A 39 -20.36 3.91 3.23
N ARG A 40 -19.46 3.65 4.17
CA ARG A 40 -19.73 3.81 5.61
C ARG A 40 -18.48 4.22 6.37
N SER A 41 -18.65 4.98 7.45
CA SER A 41 -17.57 5.26 8.39
C SER A 41 -17.15 4.00 9.13
N VAL A 42 -15.87 3.90 9.46
CA VAL A 42 -15.28 2.86 10.31
C VAL A 42 -14.43 3.50 11.40
N GLY A 43 -13.98 2.69 12.36
CA GLY A 43 -13.11 3.13 13.46
C GLY A 43 -11.71 3.54 12.99
N ARG A 44 -10.76 3.47 13.93
CA ARG A 44 -9.34 3.78 13.71
C ARG A 44 -8.54 2.48 13.59
N LEU A 45 -7.25 2.59 13.28
CA LEU A 45 -6.35 1.45 13.43
C LEU A 45 -6.23 1.04 14.91
N PRO A 46 -6.06 -0.27 15.21
CA PRO A 46 -6.00 -1.37 14.25
C PRO A 46 -7.38 -1.86 13.77
N ASP A 47 -8.46 -1.63 14.53
CA ASP A 47 -9.79 -2.21 14.33
C ASP A 47 -10.40 -1.93 12.94
N ALA A 48 -10.06 -0.80 12.33
CA ALA A 48 -10.52 -0.45 10.98
C ALA A 48 -10.08 -1.49 9.92
N LEU A 49 -8.97 -2.19 10.14
CA LEU A 49 -8.46 -3.19 9.21
C LEU A 49 -9.38 -4.41 9.08
N ASP A 50 -10.12 -4.76 10.13
CA ASP A 50 -11.06 -5.89 10.10
C ASP A 50 -12.20 -5.64 9.11
N ALA A 51 -12.50 -4.37 8.79
CA ALA A 51 -13.49 -4.01 7.79
C ALA A 51 -13.12 -4.49 6.36
N LEU A 52 -11.83 -4.75 6.12
CA LEU A 52 -11.35 -5.31 4.85
C LEU A 52 -11.56 -6.82 4.74
N MET A 53 -11.93 -7.54 5.80
CA MET A 53 -12.06 -9.00 5.75
C MET A 53 -13.40 -9.50 5.21
N PRO A 54 -13.46 -10.53 4.35
CA PRO A 54 -12.35 -11.39 3.92
C PRO A 54 -11.49 -10.77 2.80
N PHE A 55 -10.29 -11.31 2.57
CA PHE A 55 -9.54 -10.98 1.36
C PHE A 55 -10.22 -11.60 0.13
N GLU A 56 -10.23 -10.88 -0.99
CA GLU A 56 -11.01 -11.21 -2.17
C GLU A 56 -10.26 -10.97 -3.47
N ALA A 57 -10.52 -11.79 -4.49
CA ALA A 57 -10.06 -11.55 -5.86
C ALA A 57 -11.23 -11.73 -6.86
N PRO A 58 -11.59 -10.69 -7.64
CA PRO A 58 -11.20 -9.27 -7.46
C PRO A 58 -11.59 -8.70 -6.09
N TRP A 59 -10.90 -7.64 -5.64
CA TRP A 59 -11.23 -6.97 -4.37
C TRP A 59 -12.59 -6.28 -4.47
N THR A 60 -13.34 -6.25 -3.36
CA THR A 60 -14.63 -5.53 -3.29
C THR A 60 -14.63 -4.43 -2.25
N ARG A 61 -13.58 -4.33 -1.42
CA ARG A 61 -13.51 -3.37 -0.32
C ARG A 61 -12.27 -2.51 -0.42
N GLU A 62 -12.47 -1.23 -0.19
CA GLU A 62 -11.44 -0.19 -0.22
C GLU A 62 -11.58 0.62 1.08
N LEU A 63 -10.48 0.82 1.80
CA LEU A 63 -10.47 1.54 3.07
C LEU A 63 -9.56 2.76 2.92
N ILE A 64 -10.07 3.93 3.28
CA ILE A 64 -9.27 5.15 3.41
C ILE A 64 -9.21 5.64 4.85
N LEU A 65 -8.04 6.09 5.29
CA LEU A 65 -7.79 6.59 6.65
C LEU A 65 -6.96 7.89 6.57
N PRO A 66 -7.35 8.98 7.25
CA PRO A 66 -6.51 10.18 7.33
C PRO A 66 -5.30 9.94 8.24
N CYS A 67 -4.12 10.42 7.84
CA CYS A 67 -2.89 10.38 8.63
C CYS A 67 -2.01 11.62 8.38
N GLY A 68 -2.29 12.70 9.11
CA GLY A 68 -1.61 14.00 8.90
C GLY A 68 -2.09 14.67 7.60
N ARG A 69 -1.14 15.07 6.74
CA ARG A 69 -1.44 15.57 5.38
C ARG A 69 -1.85 14.47 4.40
N TRP A 70 -1.57 13.22 4.75
CA TRP A 70 -1.76 12.06 3.89
C TRP A 70 -3.11 11.39 4.15
N THR A 71 -3.61 10.71 3.13
CA THR A 71 -4.68 9.72 3.26
C THR A 71 -4.12 8.36 2.84
N ALA A 72 -4.13 7.39 3.76
CA ALA A 72 -3.80 6.01 3.45
C ALA A 72 -4.98 5.34 2.77
N TYR A 73 -4.69 4.56 1.73
CA TYR A 73 -5.61 3.78 0.93
C TYR A 73 -5.18 2.32 0.94
N LEU A 74 -6.13 1.44 1.26
CA LEU A 74 -5.97 -0.01 1.30
C LEU A 74 -7.11 -0.67 0.54
N ASN A 75 -6.91 -1.91 0.11
CA ASN A 75 -7.97 -2.75 -0.46
C ASN A 75 -7.87 -4.17 0.09
N ASN A 76 -8.94 -4.95 -0.06
CA ASN A 76 -8.99 -6.32 0.41
C ASN A 76 -8.50 -7.35 -0.63
N PHE A 77 -7.63 -7.00 -1.56
CA PHE A 77 -7.15 -8.01 -2.51
C PHE A 77 -6.39 -9.15 -1.81
N ILE A 78 -6.48 -10.36 -2.37
CA ILE A 78 -5.69 -11.51 -1.89
C ILE A 78 -4.19 -11.17 -1.84
N GLY A 79 -3.45 -11.80 -0.93
CA GLY A 79 -2.02 -11.50 -0.76
C GLY A 79 -1.73 -10.21 0.01
N GLY A 80 -2.71 -9.66 0.74
CA GLY A 80 -2.49 -8.50 1.62
C GLY A 80 -2.70 -7.13 0.95
N GLY A 81 -3.41 -7.11 -0.17
CA GLY A 81 -3.76 -5.91 -0.95
C GLY A 81 -3.03 -5.81 -2.28
N ASP A 82 -3.64 -5.07 -3.22
CA ASP A 82 -3.06 -4.77 -4.54
C ASP A 82 -2.33 -3.40 -4.53
N PRO A 83 -1.00 -3.37 -4.72
CA PRO A 83 -0.23 -2.12 -4.82
C PRO A 83 -0.52 -1.29 -6.06
N THR A 84 -1.14 -1.88 -7.09
CA THR A 84 -1.50 -1.23 -8.35
C THR A 84 -2.94 -0.73 -8.39
N ALA A 85 -3.65 -0.79 -7.26
CA ALA A 85 -4.98 -0.21 -7.13
C ALA A 85 -4.99 1.31 -7.37
N ILE A 86 -6.17 1.92 -7.31
CA ILE A 86 -6.47 3.22 -7.93
C ILE A 86 -5.66 4.43 -7.42
N GLY A 87 -4.91 4.35 -6.31
CA GLY A 87 -4.25 5.53 -5.73
C GLY A 87 -3.28 6.23 -6.68
N GLY A 88 -2.48 5.50 -7.47
CA GLY A 88 -1.66 6.13 -8.52
C GLY A 88 -2.49 6.92 -9.55
N GLY A 89 -3.66 6.40 -9.92
CA GLY A 89 -4.62 7.08 -10.80
C GLY A 89 -5.32 8.28 -10.14
N LEU A 90 -5.62 8.20 -8.84
CA LEU A 90 -6.15 9.33 -8.05
C LEU A 90 -5.11 10.44 -7.96
N GLY A 91 -3.85 10.10 -7.67
CA GLY A 91 -2.73 11.03 -7.64
C GLY A 91 -2.58 11.80 -8.94
N LEU A 92 -2.65 11.08 -10.08
CA LEU A 92 -2.61 11.69 -11.41
C LEU A 92 -3.77 12.66 -11.65
N ARG A 93 -5.02 12.27 -11.32
CA ARG A 93 -6.21 13.09 -11.55
C ARG A 93 -6.27 14.34 -10.67
N LEU A 94 -5.79 14.23 -9.42
CA LEU A 94 -5.73 15.32 -8.47
C LEU A 94 -4.48 16.19 -8.63
N GLY A 95 -3.48 15.74 -9.40
CA GLY A 95 -2.19 16.43 -9.52
C GLY A 95 -1.40 16.43 -8.20
N ILE A 96 -1.49 15.34 -7.43
CA ILE A 96 -0.83 15.20 -6.11
C ILE A 96 0.16 14.04 -6.11
N THR A 97 1.00 14.00 -5.08
CA THR A 97 1.91 12.88 -4.85
C THR A 97 1.16 11.65 -4.35
N CYS A 98 1.52 10.47 -4.86
CA CYS A 98 1.08 9.17 -4.36
C CYS A 98 2.30 8.31 -4.04
N VAL A 99 2.39 7.82 -2.80
CA VAL A 99 3.45 6.91 -2.34
C VAL A 99 2.87 5.52 -2.11
N VAL A 100 3.32 4.53 -2.86
CA VAL A 100 2.98 3.12 -2.66
C VAL A 100 4.08 2.47 -1.84
N ALA A 101 3.71 1.93 -0.69
CA ALA A 101 4.60 1.18 0.18
C ALA A 101 4.19 -0.29 0.20
N ILE A 102 5.17 -1.17 0.07
CA ILE A 102 4.96 -2.62 0.10
C ILE A 102 5.98 -3.22 1.06
N HIS A 103 5.49 -3.94 2.07
CA HIS A 103 6.33 -4.82 2.86
C HIS A 103 5.59 -6.12 3.10
N THR A 104 6.10 -7.17 2.47
CA THR A 104 5.58 -8.53 2.58
C THR A 104 6.67 -9.41 3.16
N PRO A 105 6.52 -9.86 4.43
CA PRO A 105 7.39 -10.86 5.03
C PRO A 105 7.42 -12.16 4.23
N ARG A 106 8.40 -13.00 4.53
CA ARG A 106 8.59 -14.28 3.85
C ARG A 106 7.35 -15.14 4.01
N HIS A 107 6.79 -15.61 2.90
CA HIS A 107 5.67 -16.54 2.89
C HIS A 107 5.72 -17.47 1.66
N GLY A 108 4.94 -18.55 1.69
CA GLY A 108 4.83 -19.51 0.60
C GLY A 108 6.21 -20.08 0.19
N PRO A 109 6.46 -20.31 -1.11
CA PRO A 109 7.73 -20.86 -1.61
C PRO A 109 8.89 -19.85 -1.58
N GLY A 110 8.90 -18.90 -0.64
CA GLY A 110 9.93 -17.86 -0.51
C GLY A 110 9.55 -16.52 -1.12
N HIS A 111 8.25 -16.22 -1.20
CA HIS A 111 7.78 -14.89 -1.57
C HIS A 111 8.14 -13.88 -0.48
N GLN A 112 8.82 -12.79 -0.83
CA GLN A 112 9.15 -11.71 0.08
C GLN A 112 9.36 -10.43 -0.72
N SER A 113 8.91 -9.28 -0.19
CA SER A 113 9.06 -8.03 -0.92
C SER A 113 9.17 -6.83 0.00
N THR A 114 10.05 -5.90 -0.34
CA THR A 114 10.03 -4.52 0.18
C THR A 114 10.16 -3.56 -0.98
N GLN A 115 9.18 -2.67 -1.13
CA GLN A 115 9.14 -1.72 -2.25
C GLN A 115 8.63 -0.35 -1.81
N LEU A 116 9.10 0.67 -2.52
CA LEU A 116 8.64 2.06 -2.42
C LEU A 116 8.47 2.59 -3.85
N TRP A 117 7.27 3.01 -4.21
CA TRP A 117 7.01 3.70 -5.47
C TRP A 117 6.46 5.10 -5.17
N VAL A 118 7.03 6.12 -5.77
CA VAL A 118 6.61 7.51 -5.63
C VAL A 118 6.19 8.02 -6.99
N HIS A 119 4.94 8.45 -7.07
CA HIS A 119 4.30 9.07 -8.22
C HIS A 119 3.91 10.50 -7.89
N GLY A 120 3.90 11.41 -8.86
CA GLY A 120 3.39 12.76 -8.63
C GLY A 120 3.82 13.77 -9.68
N PRO A 121 3.46 15.04 -9.48
CA PRO A 121 3.89 16.14 -10.35
C PRO A 121 5.41 16.16 -10.52
N GLY A 122 5.87 16.23 -11.77
CA GLY A 122 7.30 16.20 -12.11
C GLY A 122 7.85 14.80 -12.39
N GLY A 123 7.05 13.74 -12.23
CA GLY A 123 7.43 12.39 -12.64
C GLY A 123 7.26 12.13 -14.15
N ARG A 124 7.65 10.93 -14.58
CA ARG A 124 7.58 10.51 -15.99
C ARG A 124 6.32 9.68 -16.31
N PRO A 125 5.68 9.88 -17.48
CA PRO A 125 4.52 9.08 -17.89
C PRO A 125 4.77 7.56 -17.88
N PRO A 126 3.72 6.72 -17.75
CA PRO A 126 2.30 7.08 -17.79
C PRO A 126 1.72 7.48 -16.42
N LEU A 127 2.27 6.99 -15.31
CA LEU A 127 1.78 7.27 -13.95
C LEU A 127 2.55 8.39 -13.24
N MET A 128 3.33 9.18 -13.98
CA MET A 128 4.19 10.24 -13.42
C MET A 128 5.11 9.70 -12.31
N GLY A 129 5.84 8.62 -12.61
CA GLY A 129 6.80 8.01 -11.68
C GLY A 129 7.99 8.92 -11.40
N ILE A 130 8.26 9.19 -10.13
CA ILE A 130 9.37 10.01 -9.62
C ILE A 130 10.52 9.10 -9.18
N ARG A 131 10.23 8.12 -8.32
CA ARG A 131 11.22 7.20 -7.74
C ARG A 131 10.58 5.83 -7.54
N SER A 132 11.32 4.77 -7.83
CA SER A 132 10.90 3.40 -7.52
C SER A 132 12.09 2.61 -6.99
N ILE A 133 11.86 1.82 -5.94
CA ILE A 133 12.85 0.94 -5.31
C ILE A 133 12.14 -0.37 -5.01
N SER A 134 12.73 -1.50 -5.40
CA SER A 134 12.20 -2.84 -5.11
C SER A 134 13.34 -3.81 -4.81
N ALA A 135 13.25 -4.46 -3.65
CA ALA A 135 13.89 -5.74 -3.37
C ALA A 135 12.79 -6.78 -3.22
N ASP A 136 12.65 -7.67 -4.21
CA ASP A 136 11.54 -8.63 -4.26
C ASP A 136 12.01 -10.02 -4.67
N ALA A 137 11.37 -11.04 -4.11
CA ALA A 137 11.51 -12.44 -4.48
C ALA A 137 10.12 -13.02 -4.65
N ALA A 138 9.83 -13.56 -5.84
CA ALA A 138 8.55 -14.20 -6.15
C ALA A 138 8.59 -15.72 -5.92
N ASP A 139 9.76 -16.34 -5.80
CA ASP A 139 9.94 -17.79 -5.66
C ASP A 139 11.22 -18.11 -4.88
N GLY A 140 11.64 -17.17 -4.02
CA GLY A 140 12.94 -17.18 -3.35
C GLY A 140 14.09 -16.61 -4.19
N ARG A 141 13.94 -16.44 -5.51
CA ARG A 141 14.93 -15.76 -6.34
C ARG A 141 14.78 -14.24 -6.21
N TRP A 142 15.82 -13.59 -5.69
CA TRP A 142 15.82 -12.16 -5.47
C TRP A 142 16.09 -11.33 -6.73
N PHE A 143 15.29 -10.28 -6.88
CA PHE A 143 15.42 -9.20 -7.83
C PHE A 143 15.66 -7.88 -7.10
N TRP A 144 16.39 -7.00 -7.76
CA TRP A 144 16.67 -5.64 -7.31
C TRP A 144 16.37 -4.73 -8.49
N ARG A 145 15.54 -3.72 -8.27
CA ARG A 145 15.18 -2.71 -9.27
C ARG A 145 15.12 -1.36 -8.60
N GLU A 146 15.71 -0.36 -9.23
CA GLU A 146 15.50 1.04 -8.88
C GLU A 146 15.39 1.90 -10.14
N SER A 147 14.66 3.02 -10.05
CA SER A 147 14.56 3.99 -11.12
C SER A 147 14.23 5.37 -10.58
N GLY A 148 14.64 6.42 -11.29
CA GLY A 148 14.52 7.81 -10.82
C GLY A 148 15.70 8.23 -9.94
N THR A 149 15.78 9.52 -9.63
CA THR A 149 16.86 10.08 -8.81
C THR A 149 16.61 9.75 -7.32
N PRO A 150 17.59 9.18 -6.60
CA PRO A 150 17.46 8.95 -5.16
C PRO A 150 17.13 10.22 -4.38
N PHE A 151 16.25 10.12 -3.39
CA PHE A 151 16.03 11.20 -2.43
C PHE A 151 17.25 11.38 -1.51
N PRO A 152 17.47 12.59 -0.94
CA PRO A 152 18.63 12.86 -0.08
C PRO A 152 18.72 12.01 1.18
N PHE A 153 17.60 11.46 1.65
CA PHE A 153 17.54 10.61 2.85
C PHE A 153 17.78 9.12 2.53
N GLU A 154 17.89 8.74 1.25
CA GLU A 154 18.09 7.34 0.88
C GLU A 154 19.49 6.86 1.27
N GLU A 155 19.57 5.77 2.04
CA GLU A 155 20.81 5.03 2.33
C GLU A 155 21.35 4.28 1.08
N THR A 156 21.72 5.00 0.02
CA THR A 156 22.12 4.45 -1.29
C THR A 156 23.34 3.53 -1.23
N ASP A 157 24.19 3.66 -0.21
CA ASP A 157 25.34 2.78 0.00
C ASP A 157 24.91 1.31 0.15
N ARG A 158 23.69 1.06 0.66
CA ARG A 158 23.15 -0.30 0.76
C ARG A 158 22.75 -0.91 -0.58
N TYR A 159 22.53 -0.11 -1.62
CA TYR A 159 22.01 -0.62 -2.91
C TYR A 159 23.01 -1.48 -3.68
N THR A 160 24.28 -1.43 -3.30
CA THR A 160 25.35 -2.25 -3.88
C THR A 160 25.66 -3.50 -3.06
N ALA A 161 24.95 -3.74 -1.94
CA ALA A 161 25.17 -4.92 -1.09
C ALA A 161 25.17 -6.22 -1.90
N ARG A 162 26.05 -7.15 -1.51
CA ARG A 162 26.24 -8.44 -2.20
C ARG A 162 24.93 -9.22 -2.29
N LEU A 163 24.14 -9.23 -1.22
CA LEU A 163 22.86 -9.91 -1.15
C LEU A 163 21.74 -8.93 -1.45
N LYS A 164 20.97 -9.19 -2.51
CA LYS A 164 19.87 -8.31 -2.95
C LYS A 164 18.84 -8.03 -1.85
N ARG A 165 18.54 -9.02 -1.01
CA ARG A 165 17.63 -8.88 0.14
C ARG A 165 18.09 -7.86 1.18
N GLU A 166 19.38 -7.53 1.20
CA GLU A 166 19.99 -6.57 2.13
C GLU A 166 20.07 -5.16 1.53
N ARG A 167 19.62 -4.97 0.29
CA ARG A 167 19.66 -3.67 -0.38
C ARG A 167 18.51 -2.76 0.02
N PHE A 168 17.36 -3.33 0.39
CA PHE A 168 16.21 -2.59 0.91
C PHE A 168 15.32 -3.52 1.75
N ASP A 169 15.02 -3.10 2.98
CA ASP A 169 14.29 -3.88 3.98
C ASP A 169 13.18 -3.05 4.65
N GLY A 170 12.30 -3.72 5.38
CA GLY A 170 11.17 -3.08 6.08
C GLY A 170 11.57 -1.90 6.98
N PRO A 171 12.58 -2.04 7.85
CA PRO A 171 13.07 -0.92 8.66
C PRO A 171 13.52 0.29 7.84
N MET A 172 14.20 0.07 6.71
CA MET A 172 14.64 1.14 5.80
C MET A 172 13.45 1.80 5.10
N LEU A 173 12.46 1.02 4.65
CA LEU A 173 11.20 1.54 4.12
C LEU A 173 10.49 2.44 5.14
N LEU A 174 10.39 2.03 6.41
CA LEU A 174 9.76 2.84 7.46
C LEU A 174 10.53 4.14 7.74
N ARG A 175 11.87 4.14 7.63
CA ARG A 175 12.66 5.38 7.71
C ARG A 175 12.39 6.30 6.53
N TYR A 176 12.29 5.76 5.32
CA TYR A 176 12.00 6.53 4.11
C TYR A 176 10.60 7.15 4.15
N LEU A 177 9.59 6.38 4.57
CA LEU A 177 8.23 6.88 4.74
C LEU A 177 8.18 8.00 5.79
N ARG A 178 8.91 7.86 6.90
CA ARG A 178 9.02 8.93 7.90
C ARG A 178 9.68 10.19 7.34
N ALA A 179 10.70 10.06 6.51
CA ALA A 179 11.35 11.19 5.85
C ALA A 179 10.45 11.90 4.82
N LEU A 180 9.38 11.24 4.38
CA LEU A 180 8.29 11.79 3.56
C LEU A 180 7.10 12.28 4.41
N ASP A 181 7.26 12.39 5.73
CA ASP A 181 6.22 12.74 6.70
C ASP A 181 5.02 11.76 6.73
N ILE A 182 5.22 10.49 6.34
CA ILE A 182 4.20 9.44 6.38
C ILE A 182 4.35 8.65 7.70
N PRO A 183 3.35 8.66 8.61
CA PRO A 183 3.43 8.01 9.91
C PRO A 183 3.09 6.51 9.84
N ALA A 184 3.69 5.76 8.92
CA ALA A 184 3.33 4.37 8.60
C ALA A 184 3.35 3.41 9.81
N ALA A 185 4.28 3.62 10.75
CA ALA A 185 4.44 2.77 11.93
C ALA A 185 3.71 3.28 13.20
N ALA A 186 2.93 4.35 13.09
CA ALA A 186 2.30 5.02 14.23
C ALA A 186 0.77 5.00 14.10
N ASP A 187 0.13 3.90 14.52
CA ASP A 187 -1.31 3.69 14.40
C ASP A 187 -2.15 4.83 15.00
N ALA A 188 -1.67 5.43 16.10
CA ALA A 188 -2.33 6.57 16.74
C ALA A 188 -2.39 7.84 15.87
N ALA A 189 -1.60 7.93 14.81
CA ALA A 189 -1.64 9.02 13.84
C ALA A 189 -2.82 8.91 12.86
N TYR A 190 -3.51 7.77 12.83
CA TYR A 190 -4.62 7.51 11.92
C TYR A 190 -5.96 7.88 12.57
N GLY A 191 -6.70 8.76 11.90
CA GLY A 191 -8.06 9.10 12.29
C GLY A 191 -9.07 8.03 11.87
N PRO A 192 -10.38 8.23 12.17
CA PRO A 192 -11.45 7.35 11.73
C PRO A 192 -11.48 7.22 10.21
N GLY A 193 -11.69 6.01 9.72
CA GLY A 193 -11.67 5.71 8.29
C GLY A 193 -13.03 5.71 7.60
N VAL A 194 -13.01 5.55 6.29
CA VAL A 194 -14.18 5.32 5.45
C VAL A 194 -13.96 4.05 4.63
N LEU A 195 -14.92 3.15 4.70
CA LEU A 195 -14.95 1.93 3.91
C LEU A 195 -15.87 2.13 2.70
N PHE A 196 -15.36 1.82 1.52
CA PHE A 196 -16.14 1.62 0.31
C PHE A 196 -16.33 0.12 0.07
N GLN A 197 -17.55 -0.27 -0.30
CA GLN A 197 -17.87 -1.65 -0.63
C GLN A 197 -18.58 -1.72 -1.98
N GLN A 198 -18.02 -2.48 -2.90
CA GLN A 198 -18.61 -2.76 -4.20
C GLN A 198 -19.68 -3.85 -4.06
N HIS A 199 -20.82 -3.63 -4.69
CA HIS A 199 -21.86 -4.64 -4.87
C HIS A 199 -21.67 -5.33 -6.21
N VAL A 200 -21.23 -6.58 -6.17
CA VAL A 200 -20.91 -7.39 -7.35
C VAL A 200 -21.94 -8.50 -7.53
N ASP A 201 -22.14 -8.93 -8.77
CA ASP A 201 -23.06 -10.00 -9.19
C ASP A 201 -22.34 -11.35 -9.41
N TYR A 202 -21.04 -11.41 -9.12
CA TYR A 202 -20.22 -12.61 -9.14
C TYR A 202 -19.76 -12.99 -7.73
N THR A 203 -19.35 -14.24 -7.55
CA THR A 203 -18.73 -14.72 -6.31
C THR A 203 -17.21 -14.49 -6.36
N PRO A 204 -16.64 -13.60 -5.54
CA PRO A 204 -15.20 -13.42 -5.49
C PRO A 204 -14.51 -14.67 -4.92
N ARG A 205 -13.28 -14.95 -5.36
CA ARG A 205 -12.43 -15.90 -4.63
C ARG A 205 -12.10 -15.28 -3.28
N GLN A 206 -12.25 -16.04 -2.20
CA GLN A 206 -11.95 -15.55 -0.85
C GLN A 206 -10.70 -16.19 -0.27
N GLN A 207 -10.05 -15.46 0.63
CA GLN A 207 -8.98 -15.94 1.48
C GLN A 207 -9.13 -15.33 2.88
N THR A 208 -9.01 -16.17 3.90
CA THR A 208 -9.08 -15.77 5.30
C THR A 208 -7.71 -15.30 5.80
N LEU A 209 -7.71 -14.56 6.91
CA LEU A 209 -6.48 -14.14 7.57
C LEU A 209 -5.68 -15.34 8.09
N ALA A 210 -6.39 -16.38 8.56
CA ALA A 210 -5.77 -17.61 9.04
C ALA A 210 -5.03 -18.35 7.91
N GLU A 211 -5.66 -18.51 6.75
CA GLU A 211 -5.02 -19.14 5.57
C GLU A 211 -3.77 -18.38 5.13
N LEU A 212 -3.83 -17.05 5.15
CA LEU A 212 -2.71 -16.24 4.68
C LEU A 212 -1.58 -16.18 5.73
N ARG A 213 -1.90 -16.18 7.03
CA ARG A 213 -0.90 -16.36 8.10
C ARG A 213 -0.24 -17.73 8.07
N ALA A 214 -0.99 -18.79 7.74
CA ALA A 214 -0.43 -20.14 7.62
C ALA A 214 0.59 -20.27 6.47
N MET A 215 0.64 -19.30 5.55
CA MET A 215 1.66 -19.24 4.50
C MET A 215 2.94 -18.54 4.96
N VAL A 216 2.94 -17.79 6.05
CA VAL A 216 4.13 -17.08 6.56
C VAL A 216 5.04 -18.08 7.30
N TYR A 217 6.31 -18.15 6.91
CA TYR A 217 7.32 -19.10 7.44
C TYR A 217 8.47 -18.38 8.13
#